data_AF-A0A833HA44-F1
#
_entry.id   AF-A0A833HA44-F1
#
_cell.length_a   1.000
_cell.length_b   1.000
_cell.length_c   1.000
_cell.angle_alpha   90.00
_cell.angle_beta   90.00
_cell.angle_gamma   90.00
#
_symmetry.space_group_name_H-M   'P 1'
#
loop_
_entity.id
_entity.type
_entity.pdbx_description
1 polymer ?
#
loop_
_entity_poly.entity_id
_entity_poly.type
_entity_poly.pdbx_seq_one_letter_code
_entity_poly.pdbx_strand_id
1 'polypeptide(L)'
;MTSVLILLNGFDPGTYFIEDDGTLNAIAQLRTPDGSPIQFNVPTEFLTVTASAGRSVVFNLTEWNAAADITVGSLTDATQNPDSIQVQRIPVAQDVMLASNGAISEFGADPAADIVASSLAMSAASGIGAGNAIETQTTLFEAETTTGGINISNFGSVQIGGVNADVDGLEVVTSGNINFTTVGSIFLSEANSVTASEVVRGGSVSGDVALTAVGFNSDIIGNVDNTAITASRGSINVTAGRDVQFGTIGLDFNNDVIANGAITIAAGRDVLIDGFADILSDNFGLNTGGNLTITAGRNIGILNLAGTSASVTAAGSAGADLILTTGSSGSLSVFGPGSFAAGSTSGDVIANADRIIVDADSGISAPSGRVILRPVTAGWAIDLGSATDAAFALELSDVELDRLFTPTLAIGDDNTGQITVSSALSPANATNLVLRSGGDIAIQAAITTTGDLELRAADNLVLSGAPAFTVGGTLSIFVDTLGNDGGIGGIVDLSTVTITAASVLVNGAEDNDTLTGAQGIDQVFHGNGGNDRIVSSGEGQYFGDAGDDTIVAGLSNAIVPEILDGGIGIDTLDTSLFNGNYVINLVTGATNFDYESFVNFE
;
A
#
# COMPACT_ATOMS: atom_id res chain seq x y z
N MET A 1 18.18 -3.64 50.82
CA MET A 1 19.19 -2.97 49.98
C MET A 1 20.54 -3.64 50.12
N THR A 2 20.66 -4.81 49.49
CA THR A 2 21.93 -5.44 49.16
C THR A 2 22.38 -4.88 47.81
N SER A 3 23.54 -4.23 47.75
CA SER A 3 24.07 -3.61 46.54
C SER A 3 25.48 -4.11 46.27
N VAL A 4 25.77 -4.42 45.01
CA VAL A 4 27.11 -4.72 44.52
C VAL A 4 27.53 -3.62 43.55
N LEU A 5 28.70 -3.04 43.81
CA LEU A 5 29.30 -2.00 42.98
C LEU A 5 30.65 -2.50 42.45
N ILE A 6 30.77 -2.58 41.13
CA ILE A 6 31.97 -3.00 40.42
C ILE A 6 32.57 -1.78 39.71
N LEU A 7 33.73 -1.33 40.20
CA LEU A 7 34.47 -0.19 39.65
C LEU A 7 35.70 -0.69 38.88
N LEU A 8 35.58 -0.87 37.57
CA LEU A 8 36.67 -1.40 36.75
C LEU A 8 37.77 -0.36 36.45
N ASN A 9 37.54 0.93 36.74
CA ASN A 9 38.46 2.04 36.45
C ASN A 9 39.88 1.88 37.04
N GLY A 10 40.03 1.03 38.07
CA GLY A 10 41.30 0.73 38.73
C GLY A 10 41.97 -0.60 38.33
N PHE A 11 41.35 -1.39 37.45
CA PHE A 11 41.87 -2.69 37.03
C PHE A 11 42.55 -2.63 35.65
N ASP A 12 43.28 -3.67 35.23
CA ASP A 12 43.95 -3.68 33.93
C ASP A 12 42.97 -3.67 32.73
N PRO A 13 43.36 -3.15 31.56
CA PRO A 13 42.56 -3.30 30.34
C PRO A 13 42.29 -4.76 29.99
N GLY A 14 41.13 -5.04 29.38
CA GLY A 14 40.75 -6.38 28.93
C GLY A 14 39.27 -6.70 29.09
N THR A 15 38.92 -7.97 28.87
CA THR A 15 37.54 -8.47 28.97
C THR A 15 37.28 -9.04 30.35
N TYR A 16 36.21 -8.57 30.99
CA TYR A 16 35.73 -9.00 32.29
C TYR A 16 34.46 -9.81 32.11
N PHE A 17 34.36 -10.95 32.77
CA PHE A 17 33.16 -11.78 32.73
C PHE A 17 32.43 -11.65 34.06
N ILE A 18 31.16 -11.26 34.01
CA ILE A 18 30.23 -11.27 35.13
C ILE A 18 29.35 -12.48 34.91
N GLU A 19 29.64 -13.55 35.65
CA GLU A 19 29.10 -14.87 35.37
C GLU A 19 28.78 -15.64 36.65
N ASP A 20 28.04 -16.73 36.49
CA ASP A 20 27.87 -17.73 37.54
C ASP A 20 29.21 -18.41 37.89
N ASP A 21 29.37 -18.90 39.13
CA ASP A 21 30.59 -19.59 39.56
C ASP A 21 30.66 -21.07 39.13
N GLY A 22 29.63 -21.55 38.42
CA GLY A 22 29.50 -22.91 37.91
C GLY A 22 28.91 -23.89 38.95
N THR A 23 28.43 -23.39 40.09
CA THR A 23 27.81 -24.21 41.13
C THR A 23 26.55 -23.56 41.69
N LEU A 24 25.52 -24.40 41.96
CA LEU A 24 24.22 -24.00 42.53
C LEU A 24 24.30 -23.52 43.98
N ASN A 25 24.93 -22.37 44.21
CA ASN A 25 25.28 -21.87 45.54
C ASN A 25 24.91 -20.38 45.78
N ALA A 26 24.32 -19.73 44.78
CA ALA A 26 23.98 -18.30 44.82
C ALA A 26 25.20 -17.36 44.97
N ILE A 27 26.30 -17.72 44.30
CA ILE A 27 27.50 -16.91 44.18
C ILE A 27 27.75 -16.64 42.69
N ALA A 28 27.82 -15.37 42.34
CA ALA A 28 28.32 -14.94 41.05
C ALA A 28 29.78 -14.50 41.19
N GLN A 29 30.48 -14.38 40.06
CA GLN A 29 31.86 -13.96 40.02
C GLN A 29 32.12 -12.92 38.93
N LEU A 30 33.03 -12.00 39.23
CA LEU A 30 33.74 -11.21 38.26
C LEU A 30 35.06 -11.93 37.94
N ARG A 31 35.17 -12.53 36.75
CA ARG A 31 36.44 -13.08 36.25
C ARG A 31 37.20 -12.00 35.49
N THR A 32 38.40 -11.69 35.96
CA THR A 32 39.30 -10.68 35.39
C THR A 32 40.00 -11.19 34.12
N PRO A 33 40.65 -10.32 33.32
CA PRO A 33 41.29 -10.70 32.05
C PRO A 33 42.37 -11.79 32.16
N ASP A 34 43.00 -11.93 33.33
CA ASP A 34 43.98 -12.99 33.63
C ASP A 34 43.33 -14.31 34.08
N GLY A 35 41.99 -14.35 34.17
CA GLY A 35 41.21 -15.51 34.60
C GLY A 35 40.95 -15.59 36.11
N SER A 36 41.41 -14.63 36.91
CA SER A 36 41.20 -14.63 38.36
C SER A 36 39.74 -14.32 38.73
N PRO A 37 39.08 -15.14 39.59
CA PRO A 37 37.70 -14.89 39.99
C PRO A 37 37.60 -14.01 41.24
N ILE A 38 36.65 -13.07 41.24
CA ILE A 38 36.25 -12.27 42.41
C ILE A 38 34.77 -12.56 42.68
N GLN A 39 34.50 -13.30 43.73
CA GLN A 39 33.15 -13.77 44.08
C GLN A 39 32.34 -12.70 44.82
N PHE A 40 31.03 -12.69 44.57
CA PHE A 40 30.05 -11.91 45.30
C PHE A 40 28.72 -12.67 45.41
N ASN A 41 27.96 -12.38 46.47
CA ASN A 41 26.70 -13.07 46.73
C ASN A 41 25.60 -12.53 45.81
N VAL A 42 24.75 -13.44 45.31
CA VAL A 42 23.48 -13.14 44.63
C VAL A 42 22.32 -13.82 45.36
N PRO A 43 21.07 -13.37 45.20
CA PRO A 43 20.67 -12.15 44.50
C PRO A 43 21.07 -10.87 45.26
N THR A 44 21.27 -9.79 44.52
CA THR A 44 21.36 -8.42 45.07
C THR A 44 20.15 -7.62 44.63
N GLU A 45 19.84 -6.53 45.31
CA GLU A 45 18.79 -5.60 44.83
C GLU A 45 19.36 -4.68 43.74
N PHE A 46 20.67 -4.37 43.81
CA PHE A 46 21.35 -3.53 42.83
C PHE A 46 22.68 -4.17 42.42
N LEU A 47 22.99 -4.13 41.12
CA LEU A 47 24.32 -4.35 40.57
C LEU A 47 24.67 -3.19 39.65
N THR A 48 25.69 -2.44 40.03
CA THR A 48 26.23 -1.34 39.22
C THR A 48 27.64 -1.67 38.77
N VAL A 49 27.91 -1.52 37.48
CA VAL A 49 29.23 -1.74 36.86
C VAL A 49 29.63 -0.47 36.12
N THR A 50 30.79 0.08 36.44
CA THR A 50 31.37 1.20 35.68
C THR A 50 32.75 0.80 35.18
N ALA A 51 33.12 1.29 34.00
CA ALA A 51 34.41 1.00 33.39
C ALA A 51 34.94 2.21 32.63
N SER A 52 36.25 2.36 32.59
CA SER A 52 36.92 3.34 31.74
C SER A 52 37.48 2.63 30.50
N ALA A 53 37.83 3.43 29.50
CA ALA A 53 38.32 2.96 28.21
C ALA A 53 39.37 1.84 28.33
N GLY A 54 39.30 0.87 27.41
CA GLY A 54 40.15 -0.33 27.38
C GLY A 54 39.53 -1.56 28.04
N ARG A 55 38.27 -1.51 28.49
CA ARG A 55 37.61 -2.60 29.23
C ARG A 55 36.28 -2.96 28.61
N SER A 56 36.08 -4.25 28.40
CA SER A 56 34.82 -4.82 27.91
C SER A 56 34.22 -5.73 28.95
N VAL A 57 32.89 -5.88 28.94
CA VAL A 57 32.16 -6.68 29.92
C VAL A 57 31.33 -7.75 29.19
N VAL A 58 31.35 -8.97 29.71
CA VAL A 58 30.51 -10.09 29.24
C VAL A 58 29.60 -10.53 30.38
N PHE A 59 28.30 -10.65 30.12
CA PHE A 59 27.31 -11.13 31.09
C PHE A 59 26.87 -12.56 30.78
N ASN A 60 26.98 -13.45 31.78
CA ASN A 60 26.43 -14.81 31.75
C ASN A 60 25.93 -15.22 33.14
N LEU A 61 24.84 -14.59 33.58
CA LEU A 61 24.24 -14.82 34.88
C LEU A 61 23.23 -15.96 34.78
N THR A 62 23.59 -17.16 35.23
CA THR A 62 22.77 -18.37 35.01
C THR A 62 21.84 -18.67 36.19
N GLU A 63 22.25 -18.34 37.42
CA GLU A 63 21.57 -18.71 38.67
C GLU A 63 20.90 -17.54 39.42
N TRP A 64 21.02 -16.32 38.89
CA TRP A 64 20.35 -15.17 39.48
C TRP A 64 18.84 -15.31 39.26
N ASN A 65 18.07 -15.51 40.33
CA ASN A 65 16.63 -15.82 40.25
C ASN A 65 15.73 -14.87 41.06
N ALA A 66 16.23 -13.68 41.41
CA ALA A 66 15.44 -12.64 42.08
C ALA A 66 15.57 -11.28 41.39
N ALA A 67 14.54 -10.46 41.56
CA ALA A 67 14.46 -9.10 41.03
C ALA A 67 15.63 -8.23 41.47
N ALA A 68 16.31 -7.61 40.51
CA ALA A 68 17.44 -6.72 40.73
C ALA A 68 17.49 -5.61 39.68
N ASP A 69 18.01 -4.45 40.05
CA ASP A 69 18.36 -3.40 39.08
C ASP A 69 19.81 -3.59 38.64
N ILE A 70 20.02 -3.63 37.33
CA ILE A 70 21.35 -3.78 36.73
C ILE A 70 21.68 -2.52 35.93
N THR A 71 22.76 -1.86 36.30
CA THR A 71 23.24 -0.64 35.66
C THR A 71 24.67 -0.85 35.20
N VAL A 72 24.93 -0.75 33.90
CA VAL A 72 26.27 -0.84 33.32
C VAL A 72 26.56 0.46 32.60
N GLY A 73 27.61 1.14 33.03
CA GLY A 73 27.99 2.45 32.53
C GLY A 73 27.06 3.57 33.01
N SER A 74 27.00 4.63 32.22
CA SER A 74 26.22 5.85 32.40
C SER A 74 25.74 6.36 31.04
N LEU A 75 24.46 6.72 30.95
CA LEU A 75 23.88 7.36 29.77
C LEU A 75 24.38 8.79 29.56
N THR A 76 24.87 9.44 30.62
CA THR A 76 25.27 10.86 30.61
C THR A 76 26.78 11.08 30.74
N ASP A 77 27.56 10.04 31.05
CA ASP A 77 29.02 10.12 31.23
C ASP A 77 29.74 8.95 30.56
N ALA A 78 30.14 9.16 29.31
CA ALA A 78 30.88 8.19 28.50
C ALA A 78 32.21 7.73 29.15
N THR A 79 32.76 8.46 30.12
CA THR A 79 34.00 8.04 30.81
C THR A 79 33.79 6.87 31.77
N GLN A 80 32.54 6.54 32.07
CA GLN A 80 32.12 5.41 32.91
C GLN A 80 31.66 4.20 32.09
N ASN A 81 31.69 4.29 30.76
CA ASN A 81 31.20 3.25 29.86
C ASN A 81 32.30 2.28 29.44
N PRO A 82 32.06 0.96 29.49
CA PRO A 82 32.94 -0.02 28.86
C PRO A 82 33.00 0.17 27.34
N ASP A 83 34.10 -0.30 26.74
CA ASP A 83 34.31 -0.30 25.29
C ASP A 83 33.28 -1.16 24.56
N SER A 84 32.85 -2.27 25.16
CA SER A 84 31.77 -3.11 24.64
C SER A 84 31.08 -3.88 25.77
N ILE A 85 29.83 -4.25 25.53
CA ILE A 85 29.05 -5.14 26.38
C ILE A 85 28.64 -6.33 25.52
N GLN A 86 28.89 -7.54 25.99
CA GLN A 86 28.37 -8.76 25.37
C GLN A 86 27.44 -9.46 26.35
N VAL A 87 26.29 -9.92 25.87
CA VAL A 87 25.24 -10.50 26.74
C VAL A 87 24.92 -11.89 26.26
N GLN A 88 25.17 -12.88 27.12
CA GLN A 88 24.64 -14.23 26.96
C GLN A 88 23.40 -14.44 27.83
N ARG A 89 23.43 -13.89 29.05
CA ARG A 89 22.31 -14.07 29.98
C ARG A 89 22.25 -13.04 31.09
N ILE A 90 21.10 -12.41 31.23
CA ILE A 90 20.64 -11.55 32.33
C ILE A 90 19.17 -11.95 32.62
N PRO A 91 18.91 -12.88 33.56
CA PRO A 91 17.68 -13.67 33.55
C PRO A 91 16.50 -13.14 34.39
N VAL A 92 16.64 -12.08 35.20
CA VAL A 92 15.54 -11.52 36.02
C VAL A 92 15.92 -10.18 36.66
N ALA A 93 15.88 -9.10 35.87
CA ALA A 93 16.02 -7.75 36.39
C ALA A 93 14.65 -7.05 36.52
N GLN A 94 14.51 -6.09 37.44
CA GLN A 94 13.42 -5.11 37.31
C GLN A 94 13.81 -4.17 36.18
N ASP A 95 14.84 -3.37 36.40
CA ASP A 95 15.34 -2.43 35.40
C ASP A 95 16.76 -2.81 34.96
N VAL A 96 17.01 -2.78 33.65
CA VAL A 96 18.35 -2.96 33.06
C VAL A 96 18.71 -1.71 32.27
N MET A 97 19.85 -1.13 32.59
CA MET A 97 20.46 -0.04 31.83
C MET A 97 21.85 -0.46 31.36
N LEU A 98 22.08 -0.48 30.06
CA LEU A 98 23.39 -0.81 29.46
C LEU A 98 23.88 0.36 28.61
N ALA A 99 25.02 0.95 28.98
CA ALA A 99 25.67 2.01 28.23
C ALA A 99 27.10 1.61 27.83
N SER A 100 27.45 1.75 26.55
CA SER A 100 28.78 1.38 26.02
C SER A 100 29.34 2.41 25.03
N ASN A 101 30.66 2.60 25.05
CA ASN A 101 31.39 3.40 24.07
C ASN A 101 31.59 2.70 22.71
N GLY A 102 31.16 1.45 22.58
CA GLY A 102 31.20 0.67 21.34
C GLY A 102 29.88 -0.04 21.13
N ALA A 103 29.89 -1.37 20.99
CA ALA A 103 28.70 -2.16 20.71
C ALA A 103 28.13 -2.84 21.96
N ILE A 104 26.81 -3.05 21.97
CA ILE A 104 26.13 -4.03 22.82
C ILE A 104 25.74 -5.19 21.92
N SER A 105 26.21 -6.40 22.22
CA SER A 105 26.09 -7.55 21.31
C SER A 105 25.67 -8.82 22.04
N GLU A 106 25.02 -9.73 21.32
CA GLU A 106 24.76 -11.08 21.79
C GLU A 106 26.09 -11.84 21.96
N PHE A 107 26.22 -12.56 23.07
CA PHE A 107 27.30 -13.51 23.32
C PHE A 107 26.76 -14.94 23.24
N GLY A 108 26.77 -15.51 22.03
CA GLY A 108 26.53 -16.93 21.86
C GLY A 108 25.27 -17.37 21.12
N ALA A 109 24.80 -16.62 20.12
CA ALA A 109 23.93 -17.06 19.02
C ALA A 109 22.93 -18.18 19.37
N ASP A 110 21.83 -17.84 20.04
CA ASP A 110 20.75 -18.76 20.34
C ASP A 110 19.36 -18.07 20.39
N PRO A 111 18.24 -18.81 20.29
CA PRO A 111 16.91 -18.20 20.21
C PRO A 111 16.27 -17.91 21.58
N ALA A 112 16.95 -18.17 22.70
CA ALA A 112 16.42 -17.91 24.04
C ALA A 112 16.67 -16.44 24.43
N ALA A 113 15.86 -15.91 25.33
CA ALA A 113 16.04 -14.54 25.83
C ALA A 113 17.40 -14.39 26.55
N ASP A 114 18.27 -13.55 25.98
CA ASP A 114 19.50 -13.08 26.61
C ASP A 114 19.19 -12.17 27.79
N ILE A 115 18.21 -11.29 27.66
CA ILE A 115 17.82 -10.32 28.69
C ILE A 115 16.35 -10.50 29.07
N VAL A 116 16.09 -10.80 30.33
CA VAL A 116 14.75 -10.84 30.90
C VAL A 116 14.66 -9.75 31.97
N ALA A 117 13.88 -8.72 31.68
CA ALA A 117 13.74 -7.53 32.52
C ALA A 117 12.31 -6.99 32.49
N SER A 118 11.92 -6.15 33.46
CA SER A 118 10.64 -5.42 33.38
C SER A 118 10.78 -4.20 32.46
N SER A 119 11.91 -3.50 32.57
CA SER A 119 12.31 -2.41 31.69
C SER A 119 13.77 -2.57 31.23
N LEU A 120 14.06 -2.11 30.00
CA LEU A 120 15.38 -2.19 29.40
C LEU A 120 15.69 -0.89 28.63
N ALA A 121 16.78 -0.23 29.02
CA ALA A 121 17.34 0.93 28.31
C ALA A 121 18.77 0.61 27.85
N MET A 122 19.08 0.90 26.59
CA MET A 122 20.40 0.64 26.01
C MET A 122 20.95 1.83 25.23
N SER A 123 22.24 2.13 25.39
CA SER A 123 22.93 3.17 24.62
C SER A 123 24.30 2.67 24.16
N ALA A 124 24.57 2.74 22.86
CA ALA A 124 25.81 2.23 22.28
C ALA A 124 26.35 3.12 21.14
N ALA A 125 27.66 3.31 21.03
CA ALA A 125 28.22 4.09 19.93
C ALA A 125 28.14 3.37 18.57
N SER A 126 28.32 2.04 18.54
CA SER A 126 28.53 1.27 17.30
C SER A 126 27.64 0.03 17.18
N GLY A 127 26.38 0.17 17.60
CA GLY A 127 25.31 -0.79 17.32
C GLY A 127 24.85 -1.58 18.54
N ILE A 128 23.58 -1.97 18.53
CA ILE A 128 22.95 -2.86 19.50
C ILE A 128 22.42 -4.06 18.71
N GLY A 129 22.90 -5.27 19.02
CA GLY A 129 22.59 -6.45 18.19
C GLY A 129 23.20 -6.37 16.78
N ALA A 130 24.30 -5.64 16.61
CA ALA A 130 25.01 -5.58 15.34
C ALA A 130 25.63 -6.96 15.03
N GLY A 131 25.05 -7.69 14.08
CA GLY A 131 25.44 -9.04 13.69
C GLY A 131 24.30 -10.05 13.90
N ASN A 132 23.97 -10.31 15.17
CA ASN A 132 22.80 -11.08 15.59
C ASN A 132 21.91 -10.21 16.48
N ALA A 133 20.60 -10.45 16.42
CA ALA A 133 19.67 -9.77 17.32
C ALA A 133 20.03 -10.09 18.78
N ILE A 134 19.72 -9.18 19.68
CA ILE A 134 19.68 -9.51 21.11
C ILE A 134 18.26 -9.95 21.41
N GLU A 135 18.13 -11.17 21.94
CA GLU A 135 16.86 -11.71 22.38
C GLU A 135 16.50 -11.14 23.75
N THR A 136 15.33 -10.53 23.85
CA THR A 136 14.86 -9.88 25.08
C THR A 136 13.50 -10.40 25.48
N GLN A 137 13.16 -10.29 26.75
CA GLN A 137 11.81 -10.46 27.27
C GLN A 137 11.56 -9.32 28.24
N THR A 138 11.07 -8.20 27.70
CA THR A 138 10.74 -6.98 28.44
C THR A 138 9.36 -6.44 28.07
N THR A 139 8.79 -5.68 29.00
CA THR A 139 7.52 -4.96 28.78
C THR A 139 7.73 -3.50 28.40
N LEU A 140 8.88 -2.92 28.75
CA LEU A 140 9.26 -1.54 28.45
C LEU A 140 10.67 -1.54 27.83
N PHE A 141 10.85 -0.86 26.71
CA PHE A 141 12.11 -0.90 25.96
C PHE A 141 12.48 0.45 25.35
N GLU A 142 13.75 0.81 25.47
CA GLU A 142 14.38 1.93 24.78
C GLU A 142 15.81 1.58 24.34
N ALA A 143 16.21 2.10 23.19
CA ALA A 143 17.57 1.94 22.71
C ALA A 143 18.01 3.06 21.78
N GLU A 144 19.25 3.52 21.94
CA GLU A 144 19.88 4.45 21.02
C GLU A 144 21.25 3.97 20.53
N THR A 145 21.60 4.35 19.29
CA THR A 145 22.96 4.19 18.77
C THR A 145 23.44 5.34 17.92
N THR A 146 24.75 5.60 17.89
CA THR A 146 25.29 6.57 16.90
C THR A 146 25.37 5.97 15.50
N THR A 147 25.94 4.76 15.40
CA THR A 147 26.08 3.97 14.17
C THR A 147 25.81 2.50 14.45
N GLY A 148 25.71 1.67 13.41
CA GLY A 148 25.64 0.21 13.53
C GLY A 148 24.23 -0.36 13.66
N GLY A 149 23.24 0.50 13.95
CA GLY A 149 21.83 0.12 13.99
C GLY A 149 21.41 -0.56 15.29
N ILE A 150 20.14 -0.95 15.34
CA ILE A 150 19.51 -1.64 16.47
C ILE A 150 18.85 -2.91 15.91
N ASN A 151 19.11 -4.07 16.52
CA ASN A 151 18.51 -5.34 16.12
C ASN A 151 18.09 -6.14 17.36
N ILE A 152 16.77 -6.27 17.56
CA ILE A 152 16.17 -6.81 18.78
C ILE A 152 15.08 -7.82 18.43
N SER A 153 15.05 -8.92 19.17
CA SER A 153 13.99 -9.93 19.14
C SER A 153 13.36 -10.02 20.54
N ASN A 154 12.17 -9.46 20.75
CA ASN A 154 11.50 -9.44 22.05
C ASN A 154 10.41 -10.53 22.19
N PHE A 155 10.32 -11.17 23.35
CA PHE A 155 9.23 -12.06 23.70
C PHE A 155 8.16 -11.33 24.53
N GLY A 156 6.90 -11.42 24.09
CA GLY A 156 5.77 -10.77 24.75
C GLY A 156 5.50 -9.36 24.22
N SER A 157 4.36 -8.78 24.59
CA SER A 157 4.06 -7.40 24.19
C SER A 157 4.98 -6.40 24.87
N VAL A 158 5.35 -5.36 24.15
CA VAL A 158 6.33 -4.36 24.58
C VAL A 158 5.88 -2.96 24.23
N GLN A 159 6.11 -2.05 25.15
CA GLN A 159 6.04 -0.62 24.92
C GLN A 159 7.45 -0.10 24.59
N ILE A 160 7.54 0.68 23.51
CA ILE A 160 8.73 1.42 23.11
C ILE A 160 8.57 2.86 23.59
N GLY A 161 9.55 3.35 24.34
CA GLY A 161 9.56 4.69 24.91
C GLY A 161 8.98 4.80 26.32
N GLY A 162 9.30 5.89 27.00
CA GLY A 162 8.91 6.20 28.37
C GLY A 162 9.65 5.43 29.48
N VAL A 163 10.84 4.89 29.22
CA VAL A 163 11.67 4.14 30.19
C VAL A 163 12.66 5.04 30.91
N ASN A 164 13.45 5.80 30.16
CA ASN A 164 14.48 6.70 30.64
C ASN A 164 14.29 8.10 30.01
N ALA A 165 14.87 9.14 30.60
CA ALA A 165 14.81 10.49 30.05
C ALA A 165 16.03 10.84 29.17
N ASP A 166 17.08 10.04 29.23
CA ASP A 166 18.32 10.20 28.47
C ASP A 166 18.32 9.35 27.18
N VAL A 167 17.38 8.41 27.02
CA VAL A 167 17.18 7.60 25.81
C VAL A 167 15.71 7.73 25.43
N ASP A 168 15.42 8.10 24.19
CA ASP A 168 14.04 8.33 23.73
C ASP A 168 13.66 7.25 22.70
N GLY A 169 12.71 6.36 23.05
CA GLY A 169 12.22 5.32 22.14
C GLY A 169 13.31 4.46 21.48
N LEU A 170 13.29 4.36 20.14
CA LEU A 170 14.36 3.72 19.34
C LEU A 170 15.05 4.73 18.43
N GLU A 171 16.35 4.96 18.59
CA GLU A 171 17.08 5.95 17.80
C GLU A 171 18.39 5.40 17.19
N VAL A 172 18.60 5.67 15.90
CA VAL A 172 19.91 5.62 15.27
C VAL A 172 20.25 7.03 14.81
N VAL A 173 21.35 7.61 15.30
CA VAL A 173 21.68 9.01 15.02
C VAL A 173 22.16 9.20 13.57
N THR A 174 23.07 8.36 13.09
CA THR A 174 23.71 8.56 11.77
C THR A 174 23.46 7.41 10.79
N SER A 175 23.95 6.21 11.06
CA SER A 175 23.88 5.11 10.10
C SER A 175 23.60 3.76 10.74
N GLY A 176 22.69 3.00 10.12
CA GLY A 176 22.34 1.65 10.55
C GLY A 176 20.83 1.49 10.59
N ASN A 177 20.37 0.26 10.38
CA ASN A 177 18.95 -0.04 10.35
C ASN A 177 18.44 -0.29 11.77
N ILE A 178 17.15 -0.02 11.99
CA ILE A 178 16.42 -0.48 13.16
C ILE A 178 15.61 -1.69 12.73
N ASN A 179 15.86 -2.84 13.33
CA ASN A 179 15.06 -4.05 13.17
C ASN A 179 14.56 -4.46 14.55
N PHE A 180 13.26 -4.33 14.78
CA PHE A 180 12.65 -4.70 16.05
C PHE A 180 11.54 -5.72 15.77
N THR A 181 11.76 -6.95 16.20
CA THR A 181 10.77 -8.03 16.09
C THR A 181 10.29 -8.39 17.46
N THR A 182 8.99 -8.66 17.62
CA THR A 182 8.47 -9.21 18.86
C THR A 182 7.41 -10.28 18.65
N VAL A 183 7.36 -11.28 19.54
CA VAL A 183 6.23 -12.21 19.64
C VAL A 183 5.22 -11.64 20.63
N GLY A 184 4.40 -10.71 20.15
CA GLY A 184 3.48 -9.90 20.93
C GLY A 184 3.14 -8.60 20.21
N SER A 185 2.41 -7.70 20.88
CA SER A 185 2.11 -6.37 20.32
C SER A 185 3.23 -5.37 20.62
N ILE A 186 3.40 -4.38 19.74
CA ILE A 186 4.26 -3.21 19.95
C ILE A 186 3.38 -1.99 20.21
N PHE A 187 3.64 -1.29 21.31
CA PHE A 187 3.05 0.01 21.60
C PHE A 187 4.12 1.09 21.46
N LEU A 188 3.87 2.12 20.65
CA LEU A 188 4.78 3.26 20.47
C LEU A 188 4.31 4.38 21.39
N SER A 189 5.00 4.56 22.52
CA SER A 189 4.49 5.27 23.71
C SER A 189 5.44 6.28 24.34
N GLU A 190 6.33 6.89 23.56
CA GLU A 190 7.21 7.93 24.10
C GLU A 190 6.38 9.15 24.54
N ALA A 191 6.09 9.25 25.85
CA ALA A 191 5.33 10.34 26.46
C ALA A 191 6.18 11.20 27.40
N ASN A 192 7.41 10.77 27.70
CA ASN A 192 8.23 11.36 28.76
C ASN A 192 9.29 12.33 28.21
N SER A 193 9.49 12.38 26.90
CA SER A 193 10.46 13.27 26.31
C SER A 193 9.94 14.69 26.09
N VAL A 194 10.68 15.68 26.59
CA VAL A 194 10.55 17.09 26.18
C VAL A 194 11.33 17.40 24.90
N THR A 195 12.08 16.42 24.37
CA THR A 195 12.98 16.56 23.21
C THR A 195 12.62 15.65 22.03
N ALA A 196 12.04 14.47 22.26
CA ALA A 196 11.64 13.55 21.21
C ALA A 196 10.19 13.80 20.81
N SER A 197 10.05 14.42 19.64
CA SER A 197 8.80 14.44 18.88
C SER A 197 8.56 13.12 18.13
N GLU A 198 9.46 12.14 18.25
CA GLU A 198 9.50 10.90 17.44
C GLU A 198 9.75 9.68 18.34
N VAL A 199 8.95 8.60 18.22
CA VAL A 199 9.14 7.37 19.01
C VAL A 199 10.22 6.46 18.39
N VAL A 200 10.30 6.39 17.07
CA VAL A 200 11.31 5.60 16.35
C VAL A 200 11.96 6.45 15.27
N ARG A 201 13.28 6.63 15.33
CA ARG A 201 14.06 7.44 14.38
C ARG A 201 15.21 6.65 13.76
N GLY A 202 15.15 6.45 12.45
CA GLY A 202 16.27 5.93 11.64
C GLY A 202 17.36 6.97 11.36
N GLY A 203 18.55 6.47 10.99
CA GLY A 203 19.76 7.27 10.79
C GLY A 203 19.66 8.44 9.82
N SER A 204 20.29 9.57 10.19
CA SER A 204 20.37 10.80 9.37
C SER A 204 21.25 10.71 8.11
N VAL A 205 22.01 9.63 7.95
CA VAL A 205 22.83 9.31 6.76
C VAL A 205 22.27 8.09 6.02
N SER A 206 21.85 7.07 6.76
CA SER A 206 21.17 5.87 6.25
C SER A 206 20.45 5.17 7.40
N GLY A 207 19.31 4.53 7.14
CA GLY A 207 18.72 3.66 8.15
C GLY A 207 17.29 3.33 7.81
N ASP A 208 17.08 2.10 7.35
CA ASP A 208 15.73 1.56 7.24
C ASP A 208 15.20 1.24 8.64
N VAL A 209 13.88 1.35 8.80
CA VAL A 209 13.19 0.98 10.03
C VAL A 209 12.24 -0.18 9.73
N ALA A 210 12.38 -1.28 10.46
CA ALA A 210 11.51 -2.44 10.38
C ALA A 210 10.96 -2.80 11.76
N LEU A 211 9.64 -2.73 11.92
CA LEU A 211 8.91 -3.15 13.12
C LEU A 211 8.01 -4.34 12.79
N THR A 212 8.19 -5.45 13.51
CA THR A 212 7.45 -6.70 13.26
C THR A 212 6.81 -7.24 14.54
N ALA A 213 5.48 -7.23 14.61
CA ALA A 213 4.69 -7.81 15.70
C ALA A 213 4.12 -9.18 15.26
N VAL A 214 4.76 -10.26 15.70
CA VAL A 214 4.45 -11.65 15.32
C VAL A 214 3.38 -12.23 16.23
N GLY A 215 2.34 -12.81 15.63
CA GLY A 215 1.26 -13.50 16.32
C GLY A 215 -0.12 -13.04 15.85
N PHE A 216 -1.10 -13.94 15.82
CA PHE A 216 -2.44 -13.65 15.25
C PHE A 216 -3.24 -12.55 16.01
N ASN A 217 -2.79 -12.16 17.20
CA ASN A 217 -3.36 -11.11 18.04
C ASN A 217 -2.39 -9.94 18.26
N SER A 218 -1.28 -9.94 17.53
CA SER A 218 -0.19 -8.98 17.73
C SER A 218 -0.43 -7.75 16.88
N ASP A 219 -0.46 -6.60 17.54
CA ASP A 219 -0.75 -5.30 16.94
C ASP A 219 0.48 -4.39 16.98
N ILE A 220 0.50 -3.36 16.16
CA ILE A 220 1.40 -2.20 16.31
C ILE A 220 0.53 -0.96 16.47
N ILE A 221 0.68 -0.25 17.59
CA ILE A 221 -0.22 0.85 17.96
C ILE A 221 0.59 2.08 18.38
N GLY A 222 0.40 3.21 17.69
CA GLY A 222 0.78 4.53 18.19
C GLY A 222 -0.21 5.00 19.25
N ASN A 223 0.25 5.19 20.50
CA ASN A 223 -0.64 5.43 21.64
C ASN A 223 -0.37 6.74 22.40
N VAL A 224 0.47 7.60 21.84
CA VAL A 224 0.82 8.93 22.36
C VAL A 224 0.76 9.96 21.23
N ASP A 225 0.68 11.25 21.56
CA ASP A 225 0.68 12.33 20.57
C ASP A 225 2.11 12.71 20.15
N ASN A 226 2.75 11.83 19.37
CA ASN A 226 4.09 12.00 18.82
C ASN A 226 4.19 11.31 17.46
N THR A 227 5.09 11.78 16.59
CA THR A 227 5.44 11.08 15.35
C THR A 227 5.86 9.66 15.69
N ALA A 228 5.21 8.67 15.08
CA ALA A 228 5.42 7.27 15.44
C ALA A 228 6.75 6.76 14.89
N ILE A 229 7.04 7.02 13.60
CA ILE A 229 8.22 6.45 12.93
C ILE A 229 8.76 7.43 11.88
N THR A 230 10.07 7.70 11.94
CA THR A 230 10.79 8.49 10.93
C THR A 230 11.99 7.73 10.37
N ALA A 231 12.13 7.69 9.04
CA ALA A 231 13.32 7.19 8.34
C ALA A 231 13.85 8.23 7.34
N SER A 232 14.56 9.24 7.83
CA SER A 232 15.00 10.41 7.05
C SER A 232 15.96 10.11 5.88
N ARG A 233 16.54 8.91 5.84
CA ARG A 233 17.42 8.40 4.78
C ARG A 233 17.19 6.91 4.47
N GLY A 234 16.00 6.39 4.80
CA GLY A 234 15.67 4.98 4.61
C GLY A 234 14.21 4.76 4.29
N SER A 235 13.84 3.49 4.19
CA SER A 235 12.47 3.00 4.02
C SER A 235 11.90 2.54 5.37
N ILE A 236 10.57 2.44 5.46
CA ILE A 236 9.88 1.94 6.64
C ILE A 236 9.08 0.68 6.28
N ASN A 237 9.23 -0.38 7.08
CA ASN A 237 8.45 -1.61 7.01
C ASN A 237 7.76 -1.86 8.36
N VAL A 238 6.43 -1.93 8.37
CA VAL A 238 5.62 -2.24 9.56
C VAL A 238 4.80 -3.47 9.27
N THR A 239 4.93 -4.51 10.09
CA THR A 239 4.18 -5.77 9.93
C THR A 239 3.57 -6.18 11.26
N ALA A 240 2.24 -6.38 11.28
CA ALA A 240 1.51 -6.87 12.45
C ALA A 240 0.69 -8.11 12.09
N GLY A 241 0.67 -9.10 12.98
CA GLY A 241 -0.14 -10.30 12.77
C GLY A 241 -1.65 -10.07 12.92
N ARG A 242 -2.07 -8.94 13.49
CA ARG A 242 -3.48 -8.50 13.53
C ARG A 242 -3.68 -7.08 13.02
N ASP A 243 -3.43 -6.04 13.81
CA ASP A 243 -3.71 -4.66 13.36
C ASP A 243 -2.49 -3.75 13.39
N VAL A 244 -2.49 -2.74 12.52
CA VAL A 244 -1.63 -1.56 12.63
C VAL A 244 -2.53 -0.34 12.84
N GLN A 245 -2.26 0.47 13.87
CA GLN A 245 -3.10 1.61 14.24
C GLN A 245 -2.27 2.84 14.57
N PHE A 246 -2.59 3.96 13.93
CA PHE A 246 -1.96 5.27 14.18
C PHE A 246 -3.04 6.33 14.36
N GLY A 247 -2.95 7.10 15.46
CA GLY A 247 -3.88 8.20 15.73
C GLY A 247 -5.29 7.78 16.19
N THR A 248 -5.52 6.49 16.48
CA THR A 248 -6.88 5.95 16.72
C THR A 248 -7.39 6.04 18.16
N ILE A 249 -6.51 6.24 19.14
CA ILE A 249 -6.84 6.09 20.57
C ILE A 249 -6.81 7.38 21.38
N GLY A 250 -6.61 8.52 20.72
CA GLY A 250 -6.60 9.85 21.31
C GLY A 250 -7.05 10.90 20.30
N LEU A 251 -7.56 12.03 20.79
CA LEU A 251 -7.96 13.12 19.90
C LEU A 251 -6.74 13.72 19.24
N ASP A 252 -6.78 13.85 17.91
CA ASP A 252 -5.79 14.58 17.13
C ASP A 252 -4.33 14.08 17.29
N PHE A 253 -4.13 12.82 17.69
CA PHE A 253 -2.79 12.26 17.87
C PHE A 253 -2.00 12.26 16.55
N ASN A 254 -0.81 12.86 16.58
CA ASN A 254 0.09 13.04 15.43
C ASN A 254 1.01 11.83 15.21
N ASN A 255 0.45 10.63 15.09
CA ASN A 255 1.21 9.39 14.92
C ASN A 255 1.76 9.19 13.51
N ASP A 256 2.51 10.16 13.03
CA ASP A 256 3.02 10.16 11.66
C ASP A 256 4.02 9.02 11.42
N VAL A 257 4.03 8.55 10.17
CA VAL A 257 5.00 7.58 9.66
C VAL A 257 5.62 8.18 8.39
N ILE A 258 6.88 8.61 8.48
CA ILE A 258 7.52 9.45 7.45
C ILE A 258 8.83 8.81 6.97
N ALA A 259 8.93 8.51 5.67
CA ALA A 259 10.14 7.93 5.09
C ALA A 259 10.71 8.76 3.94
N ASN A 260 12.02 8.65 3.74
CA ASN A 260 12.67 9.14 2.52
C ASN A 260 12.54 8.15 1.36
N GLY A 261 12.52 6.86 1.68
CA GLY A 261 12.29 5.78 0.73
C GLY A 261 10.82 5.36 0.68
N ALA A 262 10.61 4.08 0.43
CA ALA A 262 9.29 3.47 0.42
C ALA A 262 8.74 3.27 1.85
N ILE A 263 7.43 3.18 1.97
CA ILE A 263 6.75 2.73 3.20
C ILE A 263 5.91 1.52 2.84
N THR A 264 6.09 0.42 3.59
CA THR A 264 5.24 -0.77 3.49
C THR A 264 4.61 -1.07 4.84
N ILE A 265 3.28 -1.17 4.87
CA ILE A 265 2.51 -1.54 6.07
C ILE A 265 1.67 -2.78 5.74
N ALA A 266 1.82 -3.83 6.55
CA ALA A 266 1.08 -5.07 6.41
C ALA A 266 0.43 -5.47 7.74
N ALA A 267 -0.88 -5.69 7.74
CA ALA A 267 -1.62 -6.18 8.89
C ALA A 267 -2.42 -7.44 8.55
N GLY A 268 -2.42 -8.43 9.45
CA GLY A 268 -3.22 -9.64 9.28
C GLY A 268 -4.73 -9.42 9.28
N ARG A 269 -5.19 -8.25 9.75
CA ARG A 269 -6.60 -7.85 9.83
C ARG A 269 -6.82 -6.42 9.36
N ASP A 270 -6.55 -5.39 10.17
CA ASP A 270 -6.88 -4.01 9.80
C ASP A 270 -5.67 -3.07 9.85
N VAL A 271 -5.66 -2.08 8.97
CA VAL A 271 -4.77 -0.92 9.06
C VAL A 271 -5.65 0.33 9.25
N LEU A 272 -5.48 1.04 10.36
CA LEU A 272 -6.31 2.19 10.73
C LEU A 272 -5.43 3.42 11.00
N ILE A 273 -5.70 4.50 10.28
CA ILE A 273 -5.04 5.80 10.40
C ILE A 273 -6.14 6.80 10.73
N ASP A 274 -5.95 7.62 11.76
CA ASP A 274 -6.93 8.59 12.23
C ASP A 274 -6.21 9.77 12.94
N GLY A 275 -6.94 10.67 13.58
CA GLY A 275 -6.34 11.78 14.30
C GLY A 275 -5.70 12.78 13.35
N PHE A 276 -4.47 13.16 13.66
CA PHE A 276 -3.58 13.91 12.79
C PHE A 276 -2.47 13.04 12.21
N ALA A 277 -2.60 11.71 12.27
CA ALA A 277 -1.56 10.82 11.78
C ALA A 277 -1.48 10.84 10.25
N ASP A 278 -0.29 11.18 9.73
CA ASP A 278 0.02 11.13 8.30
C ASP A 278 1.02 10.03 7.97
N ILE A 279 0.78 9.29 6.88
CA ILE A 279 1.75 8.32 6.34
C ILE A 279 2.31 8.83 5.03
N LEU A 280 3.59 9.20 5.02
CA LEU A 280 4.22 9.98 3.96
C LEU A 280 5.51 9.30 3.46
N SER A 281 5.45 8.66 2.29
CA SER A 281 6.64 8.12 1.63
C SER A 281 7.32 9.18 0.76
N ASP A 282 8.63 9.03 0.55
CA ASP A 282 9.46 9.97 -0.23
C ASP A 282 9.31 11.45 0.20
N ASN A 283 9.19 11.68 1.51
CA ASN A 283 8.82 12.98 2.10
C ASN A 283 10.01 13.78 2.66
N PHE A 284 11.22 13.56 2.14
CA PHE A 284 12.44 14.31 2.55
C PHE A 284 13.08 15.10 1.41
N GLY A 285 12.35 15.27 0.30
CA GLY A 285 12.78 16.09 -0.84
C GLY A 285 13.94 15.51 -1.65
N LEU A 286 14.26 14.22 -1.47
CA LEU A 286 15.28 13.52 -2.25
C LEU A 286 14.71 12.80 -3.49
N ASN A 287 13.38 12.72 -3.63
CA ASN A 287 12.69 12.16 -4.78
C ASN A 287 13.19 10.74 -5.13
N THR A 288 13.17 9.86 -4.13
CA THR A 288 13.61 8.47 -4.29
C THR A 288 12.69 7.63 -5.18
N GLY A 289 11.44 8.07 -5.39
CA GLY A 289 10.41 7.27 -6.06
C GLY A 289 9.87 6.16 -5.15
N GLY A 290 9.99 6.32 -3.83
CA GLY A 290 9.54 5.35 -2.85
C GLY A 290 8.02 5.26 -2.76
N ASN A 291 7.45 4.13 -3.21
CA ASN A 291 6.02 3.86 -3.11
C ASN A 291 5.54 3.83 -1.65
N LEU A 292 4.25 4.11 -1.46
CA LEU A 292 3.51 3.84 -0.23
C LEU A 292 2.59 2.65 -0.45
N THR A 293 2.85 1.53 0.22
CA THR A 293 2.06 0.29 0.11
C THR A 293 1.43 -0.06 1.45
N ILE A 294 0.09 -0.22 1.48
CA ILE A 294 -0.66 -0.66 2.65
C ILE A 294 -1.48 -1.89 2.28
N THR A 295 -1.28 -2.97 3.03
CA THR A 295 -2.01 -4.23 2.87
C THR A 295 -2.65 -4.65 4.19
N ALA A 296 -3.94 -4.98 4.16
CA ALA A 296 -4.67 -5.48 5.32
C ALA A 296 -5.37 -6.79 4.97
N GLY A 297 -5.41 -7.75 5.90
CA GLY A 297 -6.16 -9.00 5.70
C GLY A 297 -7.68 -8.82 5.72
N ARG A 298 -8.17 -7.64 6.09
CA ARG A 298 -9.58 -7.25 6.10
C ARG A 298 -9.75 -5.80 5.66
N ASN A 299 -9.62 -4.79 6.52
CA ASN A 299 -9.98 -3.40 6.18
C ASN A 299 -8.80 -2.45 6.20
N ILE A 300 -8.87 -1.41 5.37
CA ILE A 300 -8.02 -0.22 5.48
C ILE A 300 -8.94 0.97 5.79
N GLY A 301 -8.63 1.72 6.85
CA GLY A 301 -9.35 2.93 7.23
C GLY A 301 -8.43 4.12 7.33
N ILE A 302 -8.69 5.16 6.53
CA ILE A 302 -8.14 6.50 6.67
C ILE A 302 -9.29 7.33 7.23
N LEU A 303 -9.34 7.50 8.53
CA LEU A 303 -10.53 7.87 9.28
C LEU A 303 -10.51 9.35 9.69
N ASN A 304 -11.66 9.83 10.14
CA ASN A 304 -11.84 11.16 10.71
C ASN A 304 -12.61 11.10 12.05
N LEU A 305 -12.45 9.99 12.79
CA LEU A 305 -13.20 9.75 14.02
C LEU A 305 -12.49 10.35 15.23
N ALA A 306 -11.16 10.23 15.29
CA ALA A 306 -10.32 10.74 16.35
C ALA A 306 -9.75 12.14 16.04
N GLY A 307 -9.70 12.53 14.76
CA GLY A 307 -9.28 13.87 14.33
C GLY A 307 -9.66 14.16 12.89
N THR A 308 -9.11 15.23 12.33
CA THR A 308 -9.54 15.75 11.01
C THR A 308 -8.37 15.97 10.07
N SER A 309 -7.30 15.17 10.11
CA SER A 309 -6.19 15.36 9.16
C SER A 309 -5.53 14.07 8.69
N ALA A 310 -5.99 12.90 9.12
CA ALA A 310 -5.41 11.63 8.70
C ALA A 310 -5.27 11.51 7.18
N SER A 311 -4.05 11.21 6.72
CA SER A 311 -3.77 11.00 5.30
C SER A 311 -2.73 9.91 5.04
N VAL A 312 -2.77 9.35 3.83
CA VAL A 312 -1.75 8.43 3.31
C VAL A 312 -1.32 8.94 1.93
N THR A 313 -0.07 9.37 1.81
CA THR A 313 0.42 10.03 0.60
C THR A 313 1.79 9.52 0.17
N ALA A 314 1.90 9.10 -1.10
CA ALA A 314 3.18 8.99 -1.79
C ALA A 314 3.61 10.40 -2.25
N ALA A 315 4.44 11.07 -1.44
CA ALA A 315 4.67 12.51 -1.54
C ALA A 315 5.72 12.92 -2.58
N GLY A 316 6.61 11.99 -2.95
CA GLY A 316 7.74 12.24 -3.85
C GLY A 316 7.36 12.59 -5.28
N SER A 317 8.25 13.30 -6.00
CA SER A 317 8.02 13.72 -7.40
C SER A 317 8.64 12.80 -8.46
N ALA A 318 9.10 11.61 -8.08
CA ALA A 318 9.80 10.65 -8.94
C ALA A 318 8.95 9.45 -9.39
N GLY A 319 7.62 9.61 -9.48
CA GLY A 319 6.70 8.57 -9.95
C GLY A 319 6.32 7.54 -8.90
N ALA A 320 6.30 7.94 -7.62
CA ALA A 320 5.94 7.04 -6.52
C ALA A 320 4.43 6.76 -6.52
N ASP A 321 4.03 5.50 -6.40
CA ASP A 321 2.62 5.10 -6.34
C ASP A 321 2.12 4.98 -4.90
N LEU A 322 0.82 5.21 -4.71
CA LEU A 322 0.08 4.76 -3.54
C LEU A 322 -0.67 3.46 -3.89
N ILE A 323 -0.42 2.39 -3.13
CA ILE A 323 -1.02 1.08 -3.35
C ILE A 323 -1.73 0.64 -2.06
N LEU A 324 -3.06 0.49 -2.14
CA LEU A 324 -3.92 0.09 -1.03
C LEU A 324 -4.56 -1.26 -1.38
N THR A 325 -4.39 -2.28 -0.55
CA THR A 325 -4.97 -3.62 -0.78
C THR A 325 -5.65 -4.15 0.47
N THR A 326 -6.96 -4.33 0.41
CA THR A 326 -7.75 -4.92 1.50
C THR A 326 -7.78 -6.45 1.39
N GLY A 327 -8.38 -7.11 2.38
CA GLY A 327 -8.71 -8.52 2.26
C GLY A 327 -9.95 -8.72 1.37
N SER A 328 -10.22 -9.96 0.98
CA SER A 328 -11.47 -10.34 0.33
C SER A 328 -12.67 -9.93 1.18
N SER A 329 -13.68 -9.32 0.55
CA SER A 329 -14.86 -8.70 1.18
C SER A 329 -14.53 -7.57 2.18
N GLY A 330 -13.27 -7.13 2.23
CA GLY A 330 -12.81 -6.01 3.00
C GLY A 330 -13.21 -4.67 2.39
N SER A 331 -13.21 -3.63 3.22
CA SER A 331 -13.49 -2.26 2.81
C SER A 331 -12.26 -1.36 2.91
N LEU A 332 -12.09 -0.50 1.92
CA LEU A 332 -11.29 0.71 2.00
C LEU A 332 -12.21 1.88 2.37
N SER A 333 -11.97 2.50 3.51
CA SER A 333 -12.71 3.69 3.97
C SER A 333 -11.79 4.91 3.93
N VAL A 334 -12.11 5.89 3.09
CA VAL A 334 -11.36 7.15 2.93
C VAL A 334 -12.22 8.29 3.45
N PHE A 335 -12.09 8.58 4.74
CA PHE A 335 -12.86 9.58 5.48
C PHE A 335 -12.00 10.75 5.97
N GLY A 336 -10.67 10.61 6.00
CA GLY A 336 -9.75 11.72 6.24
C GLY A 336 -10.12 12.92 5.36
N PRO A 337 -10.15 14.16 5.88
CA PRO A 337 -10.66 15.28 5.10
C PRO A 337 -9.62 15.82 4.11
N GLY A 338 -10.11 16.50 3.08
CA GLY A 338 -9.32 17.04 1.99
C GLY A 338 -9.21 16.06 0.81
N SER A 339 -8.93 16.63 -0.37
CA SER A 339 -8.83 15.84 -1.61
C SER A 339 -7.67 14.85 -1.61
N PHE A 340 -6.68 15.02 -0.72
CA PHE A 340 -5.46 14.23 -0.61
C PHE A 340 -5.44 13.26 0.59
N ALA A 341 -6.61 12.90 1.12
CA ALA A 341 -6.69 11.90 2.19
C ALA A 341 -6.03 10.58 1.80
N ALA A 342 -6.20 10.15 0.55
CA ALA A 342 -5.36 9.14 -0.10
C ALA A 342 -4.75 9.74 -1.37
N GLY A 343 -3.42 9.77 -1.51
CA GLY A 343 -2.83 10.42 -2.68
C GLY A 343 -1.47 9.92 -3.15
N SER A 344 -1.19 10.20 -4.42
CA SER A 344 0.15 10.22 -4.98
C SER A 344 0.36 11.56 -5.70
N THR A 345 1.51 12.20 -5.50
CA THR A 345 1.80 13.49 -6.14
C THR A 345 2.33 13.34 -7.58
N SER A 346 2.95 12.21 -7.92
CA SER A 346 3.63 12.00 -9.20
C SER A 346 3.42 10.64 -9.87
N GLY A 347 2.82 9.67 -9.18
CA GLY A 347 2.48 8.35 -9.69
C GLY A 347 0.97 8.09 -9.67
N ASP A 348 0.60 6.82 -9.71
CA ASP A 348 -0.78 6.34 -9.67
C ASP A 348 -1.25 6.15 -8.21
N VAL A 349 -2.56 6.20 -8.01
CA VAL A 349 -3.22 5.65 -6.80
C VAL A 349 -3.98 4.39 -7.20
N ILE A 350 -3.60 3.26 -6.63
CA ILE A 350 -4.18 1.94 -6.89
C ILE A 350 -4.89 1.46 -5.64
N ALA A 351 -6.21 1.31 -5.71
CA ALA A 351 -7.04 0.77 -4.65
C ALA A 351 -7.64 -0.59 -5.06
N ASN A 352 -7.15 -1.65 -4.42
CA ASN A 352 -7.66 -3.01 -4.56
C ASN A 352 -8.55 -3.33 -3.35
N ALA A 353 -9.87 -3.20 -3.52
CA ALA A 353 -10.84 -3.49 -2.47
C ALA A 353 -12.20 -3.87 -3.06
N ASP A 354 -12.87 -4.82 -2.42
CA ASP A 354 -14.23 -5.23 -2.82
C ASP A 354 -15.28 -4.18 -2.46
N ARG A 355 -14.95 -3.27 -1.53
CA ARG A 355 -15.74 -2.10 -1.16
C ARG A 355 -14.83 -0.89 -0.97
N ILE A 356 -15.21 0.25 -1.52
CA ILE A 356 -14.53 1.53 -1.35
C ILE A 356 -15.58 2.55 -0.97
N ILE A 357 -15.32 3.34 0.08
CA ILE A 357 -16.20 4.42 0.52
C ILE A 357 -15.35 5.68 0.65
N VAL A 358 -15.79 6.76 0.02
CA VAL A 358 -15.12 8.08 0.12
C VAL A 358 -16.07 9.07 0.75
N ASP A 359 -15.74 9.58 1.95
CA ASP A 359 -16.63 10.47 2.70
C ASP A 359 -16.80 11.85 2.04
N ALA A 360 -17.82 12.60 2.46
CA ALA A 360 -18.25 13.86 1.88
C ALA A 360 -17.12 14.89 1.68
N ASP A 361 -16.25 15.01 2.67
CA ASP A 361 -15.16 15.98 2.71
C ASP A 361 -13.80 15.39 2.31
N SER A 362 -13.77 14.16 1.78
CA SER A 362 -12.55 13.41 1.48
C SER A 362 -12.22 13.36 -0.01
N GLY A 363 -11.12 12.69 -0.38
CA GLY A 363 -10.78 12.43 -1.77
C GLY A 363 -9.59 11.48 -1.97
N ILE A 364 -9.54 10.94 -3.18
CA ILE A 364 -8.41 10.14 -3.69
C ILE A 364 -7.77 10.91 -4.85
N SER A 365 -6.49 11.24 -4.74
CA SER A 365 -5.81 12.15 -5.68
C SER A 365 -4.57 11.56 -6.35
N ALA A 366 -4.54 11.62 -7.68
CA ALA A 366 -3.39 11.34 -8.52
C ALA A 366 -3.30 12.37 -9.66
N PRO A 367 -2.98 13.65 -9.38
CA PRO A 367 -3.07 14.73 -10.39
C PRO A 367 -2.12 14.57 -11.57
N SER A 368 -1.04 13.81 -11.41
CA SER A 368 -0.06 13.52 -12.47
C SER A 368 -0.11 12.08 -12.98
N GLY A 369 -0.95 11.23 -12.38
CA GLY A 369 -1.10 9.81 -12.70
C GLY A 369 -2.57 9.42 -12.82
N ARG A 370 -2.88 8.16 -12.54
CA ARG A 370 -4.23 7.60 -12.62
C ARG A 370 -4.76 7.25 -11.23
N VAL A 371 -6.06 7.37 -11.05
CA VAL A 371 -6.76 6.65 -9.97
C VAL A 371 -7.29 5.35 -10.57
N ILE A 372 -6.90 4.23 -9.97
CA ILE A 372 -7.23 2.88 -10.41
C ILE A 372 -7.99 2.19 -9.28
N LEU A 373 -9.26 1.88 -9.51
CA LEU A 373 -10.12 1.20 -8.54
C LEU A 373 -10.46 -0.19 -9.06
N ARG A 374 -10.13 -1.23 -8.29
CA ARG A 374 -10.35 -2.63 -8.69
C ARG A 374 -10.82 -3.46 -7.51
N PRO A 375 -11.72 -4.43 -7.71
CA PRO A 375 -11.99 -5.43 -6.70
C PRO A 375 -10.74 -6.24 -6.39
N VAL A 376 -10.60 -6.70 -5.14
CA VAL A 376 -9.51 -7.61 -4.77
C VAL A 376 -9.92 -9.07 -5.01
N THR A 377 -11.21 -9.38 -4.96
CA THR A 377 -11.77 -10.69 -5.25
C THR A 377 -12.11 -10.80 -6.74
N ALA A 378 -11.52 -11.78 -7.44
CA ALA A 378 -11.82 -12.05 -8.83
C ALA A 378 -13.32 -12.40 -9.04
N GLY A 379 -13.91 -11.87 -10.10
CA GLY A 379 -15.33 -12.00 -10.44
C GLY A 379 -16.26 -11.11 -9.61
N TRP A 380 -15.74 -10.29 -8.70
CA TRP A 380 -16.56 -9.35 -7.93
C TRP A 380 -17.08 -8.23 -8.83
N ALA A 381 -18.39 -8.03 -8.84
CA ALA A 381 -19.05 -7.06 -9.69
C ALA A 381 -18.81 -5.62 -9.21
N ILE A 382 -19.02 -4.65 -10.11
CA ILE A 382 -18.99 -3.21 -9.79
C ILE A 382 -20.34 -2.60 -10.19
N ASP A 383 -20.93 -1.78 -9.34
CA ASP A 383 -22.12 -0.98 -9.64
C ASP A 383 -21.82 0.51 -9.44
N LEU A 384 -21.85 1.25 -10.54
CA LEU A 384 -21.54 2.68 -10.60
C LEU A 384 -22.83 3.51 -10.68
N GLY A 385 -22.85 4.59 -9.92
CA GLY A 385 -23.98 5.51 -9.80
C GLY A 385 -24.99 5.12 -8.73
N SER A 386 -24.86 3.94 -8.11
CA SER A 386 -25.73 3.52 -7.00
C SER A 386 -25.69 4.54 -5.86
N ALA A 387 -26.84 4.86 -5.28
CA ALA A 387 -26.96 5.76 -4.11
C ALA A 387 -26.96 4.99 -2.78
N THR A 388 -26.75 3.67 -2.82
CA THR A 388 -26.77 2.78 -1.65
C THR A 388 -25.59 1.81 -1.72
N ASP A 389 -25.12 1.32 -0.57
CA ASP A 389 -24.05 0.31 -0.48
C ASP A 389 -24.59 -1.10 -0.16
N ALA A 390 -25.72 -1.44 -0.78
CA ALA A 390 -26.52 -2.62 -0.45
C ALA A 390 -26.27 -3.83 -1.37
N ALA A 391 -25.66 -3.63 -2.53
CA ALA A 391 -25.33 -4.71 -3.45
C ALA A 391 -24.16 -5.57 -2.95
N PHE A 392 -24.05 -6.75 -3.55
CA PHE A 392 -22.86 -7.61 -3.42
C PHE A 392 -21.89 -7.24 -4.54
N ALA A 393 -21.46 -5.98 -4.54
CA ALA A 393 -20.60 -5.38 -5.55
C ALA A 393 -19.74 -4.28 -4.89
N LEU A 394 -18.74 -3.80 -5.63
CA LEU A 394 -18.12 -2.51 -5.35
C LEU A 394 -19.10 -1.44 -5.85
N GLU A 395 -19.75 -0.75 -4.91
CA GLU A 395 -20.68 0.33 -5.21
C GLU A 395 -19.97 1.68 -5.06
N LEU A 396 -20.16 2.56 -6.05
CA LEU A 396 -19.67 3.93 -6.01
C LEU A 396 -20.72 4.85 -6.61
N SER A 397 -21.20 5.81 -5.83
CA SER A 397 -22.10 6.87 -6.32
C SER A 397 -21.36 7.87 -7.20
N ASP A 398 -22.08 8.61 -8.05
CA ASP A 398 -21.48 9.70 -8.83
C ASP A 398 -20.79 10.75 -7.95
N VAL A 399 -21.37 11.01 -6.77
CA VAL A 399 -20.80 11.95 -5.79
C VAL A 399 -19.48 11.43 -5.22
N GLU A 400 -19.29 10.11 -5.08
CA GLU A 400 -17.99 9.54 -4.70
C GLU A 400 -17.00 9.58 -5.85
N LEU A 401 -17.44 9.33 -7.09
CA LEU A 401 -16.60 9.48 -8.28
C LEU A 401 -16.13 10.93 -8.47
N ASP A 402 -16.94 11.90 -8.09
CA ASP A 402 -16.58 13.33 -8.04
C ASP A 402 -15.48 13.63 -7.01
N ARG A 403 -15.18 12.72 -6.08
CA ARG A 403 -14.09 12.87 -5.09
C ARG A 403 -12.79 12.22 -5.54
N LEU A 404 -12.72 11.77 -6.80
CA LEU A 404 -11.52 11.20 -7.40
C LEU A 404 -10.87 12.24 -8.33
N PHE A 405 -9.66 12.66 -8.00
CA PHE A 405 -8.97 13.76 -8.69
C PHE A 405 -7.81 13.23 -9.53
N THR A 406 -8.00 13.11 -10.84
CA THR A 406 -7.01 12.52 -11.74
C THR A 406 -7.25 12.89 -13.22
N PRO A 407 -6.22 12.98 -14.07
CA PRO A 407 -6.42 12.98 -15.52
C PRO A 407 -7.19 11.77 -16.05
N THR A 408 -7.08 10.59 -15.43
CA THR A 408 -7.73 9.37 -15.91
C THR A 408 -8.14 8.48 -14.75
N LEU A 409 -9.45 8.28 -14.62
CA LEU A 409 -10.05 7.34 -13.70
C LEU A 409 -10.26 6.00 -14.40
N ALA A 410 -9.60 4.95 -13.91
CA ALA A 410 -9.75 3.59 -14.40
C ALA A 410 -10.45 2.71 -13.36
N ILE A 411 -11.53 2.06 -13.75
CA ILE A 411 -12.35 1.22 -12.87
C ILE A 411 -12.41 -0.19 -13.46
N GLY A 412 -12.05 -1.16 -12.63
CA GLY A 412 -11.98 -2.57 -12.97
C GLY A 412 -10.70 -2.98 -13.70
N ASP A 413 -10.66 -4.27 -14.04
CA ASP A 413 -9.62 -4.99 -14.75
C ASP A 413 -10.18 -6.29 -15.35
N ASP A 414 -9.28 -7.13 -15.86
CA ASP A 414 -9.60 -8.41 -16.50
C ASP A 414 -10.16 -9.47 -15.55
N ASN A 415 -9.99 -9.28 -14.24
CA ASN A 415 -10.51 -10.19 -13.22
C ASN A 415 -11.79 -9.63 -12.58
N THR A 416 -12.23 -8.44 -12.98
CA THR A 416 -13.44 -7.81 -12.44
C THR A 416 -14.68 -8.53 -12.97
N GLY A 417 -15.71 -8.70 -12.14
CA GLY A 417 -17.01 -9.20 -12.60
C GLY A 417 -17.70 -8.18 -13.51
N GLN A 418 -18.99 -8.39 -13.80
CA GLN A 418 -19.76 -7.42 -14.58
C GLN A 418 -19.68 -6.01 -13.97
N ILE A 419 -19.45 -5.00 -14.81
CA ILE A 419 -19.60 -3.58 -14.45
C ILE A 419 -21.00 -3.12 -14.86
N THR A 420 -21.76 -2.55 -13.94
CA THR A 420 -23.06 -1.95 -14.21
C THR A 420 -23.00 -0.44 -13.95
N VAL A 421 -23.55 0.36 -14.85
CA VAL A 421 -23.83 1.79 -14.63
C VAL A 421 -25.34 1.93 -14.40
N SER A 422 -25.75 1.92 -13.13
CA SER A 422 -27.15 1.89 -12.72
C SER A 422 -27.80 3.27 -12.64
N SER A 423 -27.00 4.33 -12.48
CA SER A 423 -27.43 5.73 -12.51
C SER A 423 -26.42 6.60 -13.25
N ALA A 424 -26.83 7.83 -13.58
CA ALA A 424 -26.02 8.71 -14.41
C ALA A 424 -24.67 9.03 -13.76
N LEU A 425 -23.62 9.07 -14.59
CA LEU A 425 -22.26 9.38 -14.18
C LEU A 425 -21.77 10.67 -14.83
N SER A 426 -21.09 11.50 -14.04
CA SER A 426 -20.39 12.70 -14.46
C SER A 426 -19.15 12.99 -13.60
N PRO A 427 -18.13 12.10 -13.54
CA PRO A 427 -16.98 12.26 -12.65
C PRO A 427 -16.27 13.61 -12.85
N ALA A 428 -16.56 14.58 -11.97
CA ALA A 428 -16.26 15.99 -12.21
C ALA A 428 -14.76 16.31 -12.20
N ASN A 429 -13.99 15.48 -11.50
CA ASN A 429 -12.55 15.67 -11.30
C ASN A 429 -11.70 14.61 -12.03
N ALA A 430 -12.32 13.89 -12.97
CA ALA A 430 -11.65 12.99 -13.90
C ALA A 430 -11.90 13.41 -15.36
N THR A 431 -10.81 13.68 -16.11
CA THR A 431 -10.95 14.05 -17.53
C THR A 431 -11.39 12.85 -18.37
N ASN A 432 -10.72 11.72 -18.21
CA ASN A 432 -11.00 10.48 -18.92
C ASN A 432 -11.57 9.43 -17.96
N LEU A 433 -12.48 8.60 -18.46
CA LEU A 433 -13.01 7.43 -17.75
C LEU A 433 -12.71 6.15 -18.54
N VAL A 434 -12.12 5.17 -17.89
CA VAL A 434 -11.88 3.82 -18.43
C VAL A 434 -12.63 2.82 -17.57
N LEU A 435 -13.57 2.09 -18.17
CA LEU A 435 -14.26 0.96 -17.55
C LEU A 435 -13.73 -0.33 -18.17
N ARG A 436 -13.22 -1.24 -17.35
CA ARG A 436 -12.67 -2.52 -17.81
C ARG A 436 -13.24 -3.67 -16.99
N SER A 437 -13.92 -4.59 -17.66
CA SER A 437 -14.62 -5.73 -17.06
C SER A 437 -14.01 -7.04 -17.56
N GLY A 438 -13.94 -8.05 -16.68
CA GLY A 438 -13.66 -9.45 -17.06
C GLY A 438 -14.90 -10.20 -17.56
N GLY A 439 -16.04 -9.52 -17.67
CA GLY A 439 -17.25 -9.99 -18.37
C GLY A 439 -17.95 -8.84 -19.08
N ASP A 440 -19.27 -8.74 -18.95
CA ASP A 440 -20.06 -7.67 -19.56
C ASP A 440 -19.79 -6.28 -18.94
N ILE A 441 -20.05 -5.24 -19.73
CA ILE A 441 -20.36 -3.90 -19.25
C ILE A 441 -21.83 -3.61 -19.55
N ALA A 442 -22.64 -3.31 -18.52
CA ALA A 442 -24.05 -2.97 -18.67
C ALA A 442 -24.32 -1.50 -18.34
N ILE A 443 -24.76 -0.72 -19.33
CA ILE A 443 -25.08 0.70 -19.18
C ILE A 443 -26.60 0.88 -19.16
N GLN A 444 -27.11 1.39 -18.03
CA GLN A 444 -28.54 1.64 -17.82
C GLN A 444 -28.87 3.14 -17.72
N ALA A 445 -27.84 3.98 -17.69
CA ALA A 445 -27.95 5.42 -17.50
C ALA A 445 -26.87 6.19 -18.28
N ALA A 446 -27.01 7.52 -18.32
CA ALA A 446 -26.10 8.36 -19.09
C ALA A 446 -24.68 8.42 -18.49
N ILE A 447 -23.67 8.55 -19.34
CA ILE A 447 -22.28 8.82 -18.92
C ILE A 447 -21.84 10.12 -19.58
N THR A 448 -21.29 11.03 -18.77
CA THR A 448 -20.72 12.30 -19.22
C THR A 448 -19.24 12.37 -18.82
N THR A 449 -18.36 12.62 -19.79
CA THR A 449 -16.92 12.85 -19.57
C THR A 449 -16.45 14.09 -20.33
N THR A 450 -15.41 14.77 -19.82
CA THR A 450 -14.85 15.96 -20.48
C THR A 450 -13.75 15.64 -21.50
N GLY A 451 -13.10 14.48 -21.36
CA GLY A 451 -12.17 13.89 -22.32
C GLY A 451 -12.71 12.58 -22.88
N ASP A 452 -11.89 11.54 -22.86
CA ASP A 452 -12.19 10.25 -23.47
C ASP A 452 -13.06 9.36 -22.55
N LEU A 453 -13.87 8.51 -23.17
CA LEU A 453 -14.59 7.41 -22.50
C LEU A 453 -14.18 6.10 -23.17
N GLU A 454 -13.65 5.18 -22.39
CA GLU A 454 -13.21 3.87 -22.86
C GLU A 454 -13.99 2.78 -22.13
N LEU A 455 -14.68 1.93 -22.89
CA LEU A 455 -15.44 0.78 -22.40
C LEU A 455 -14.76 -0.48 -22.94
N ARG A 456 -14.22 -1.31 -22.06
CA ARG A 456 -13.59 -2.60 -22.39
C ARG A 456 -14.34 -3.73 -21.71
N ALA A 457 -15.25 -4.36 -22.44
CA ALA A 457 -15.90 -5.58 -22.01
C ALA A 457 -15.07 -6.78 -22.48
N ALA A 458 -14.95 -7.80 -21.63
CA ALA A 458 -14.42 -9.09 -22.06
C ALA A 458 -15.47 -9.91 -22.81
N ASP A 459 -16.75 -9.51 -22.74
CA ASP A 459 -17.87 -10.13 -23.45
C ASP A 459 -18.70 -9.02 -24.12
N ASN A 460 -19.86 -8.64 -23.59
CA ASN A 460 -20.77 -7.71 -24.25
C ASN A 460 -20.76 -6.28 -23.69
N LEU A 461 -21.12 -5.31 -24.53
CA LEU A 461 -21.65 -4.03 -24.09
C LEU A 461 -23.18 -4.07 -24.13
N VAL A 462 -23.80 -4.23 -22.96
CA VAL A 462 -25.26 -4.32 -22.81
C VAL A 462 -25.84 -2.93 -22.52
N LEU A 463 -26.69 -2.44 -23.42
CA LEU A 463 -27.31 -1.12 -23.31
C LEU A 463 -28.80 -1.26 -22.99
N SER A 464 -29.28 -0.57 -21.96
CA SER A 464 -30.69 -0.60 -21.56
C SER A 464 -31.20 0.78 -21.18
N GLY A 465 -32.51 1.03 -21.38
CA GLY A 465 -33.12 2.32 -21.01
C GLY A 465 -32.80 3.49 -21.94
N ALA A 466 -32.20 3.25 -23.11
CA ALA A 466 -31.74 4.27 -24.07
C ALA A 466 -30.77 5.29 -23.42
N PRO A 467 -29.57 4.84 -22.99
CA PRO A 467 -28.61 5.71 -22.34
C PRO A 467 -28.09 6.79 -23.31
N ALA A 468 -27.48 7.82 -22.76
CA ALA A 468 -26.80 8.86 -23.52
C ALA A 468 -25.30 8.90 -23.16
N PHE A 469 -24.45 8.96 -24.17
CA PHE A 469 -23.01 9.20 -24.00
C PHE A 469 -22.69 10.63 -24.41
N THR A 470 -22.20 11.44 -23.48
CA THR A 470 -21.71 12.80 -23.73
C THR A 470 -20.22 12.84 -23.42
N VAL A 471 -19.38 12.77 -24.44
CA VAL A 471 -17.94 12.55 -24.35
C VAL A 471 -17.24 13.73 -25.03
N GLY A 472 -16.35 14.42 -24.32
CA GLY A 472 -15.63 15.57 -24.91
C GLY A 472 -14.56 15.16 -25.93
N GLY A 473 -14.02 13.95 -25.81
CA GLY A 473 -13.04 13.33 -26.70
C GLY A 473 -13.60 12.13 -27.46
N THR A 474 -12.86 11.02 -27.43
CA THR A 474 -13.21 9.78 -28.13
C THR A 474 -14.03 8.86 -27.23
N LEU A 475 -15.13 8.33 -27.76
CA LEU A 475 -15.79 7.15 -27.22
C LEU A 475 -15.14 5.91 -27.87
N SER A 476 -14.40 5.12 -27.09
CA SER A 476 -13.82 3.86 -27.54
C SER A 476 -14.54 2.69 -26.86
N ILE A 477 -15.06 1.77 -27.67
CA ILE A 477 -15.74 0.57 -27.21
C ILE A 477 -14.97 -0.62 -27.73
N PHE A 478 -14.61 -1.52 -26.83
CA PHE A 478 -14.04 -2.80 -27.15
C PHE A 478 -14.92 -3.88 -26.50
N VAL A 479 -15.42 -4.79 -27.32
CA VAL A 479 -16.08 -6.03 -26.88
C VAL A 479 -15.10 -7.19 -27.09
N ASP A 480 -15.39 -8.35 -26.50
CA ASP A 480 -14.55 -9.56 -26.59
C ASP A 480 -13.03 -9.32 -26.39
N THR A 481 -12.66 -8.39 -25.51
CA THR A 481 -11.23 -8.03 -25.37
C THR A 481 -10.35 -9.13 -24.78
N LEU A 482 -10.95 -10.22 -24.30
CA LEU A 482 -10.31 -11.38 -23.68
C LEU A 482 -11.19 -12.63 -23.80
N GLY A 483 -10.76 -13.58 -24.65
CA GLY A 483 -11.43 -14.86 -24.93
C GLY A 483 -11.72 -15.74 -23.71
N ASN A 484 -12.79 -15.42 -22.99
CA ASN A 484 -13.23 -16.12 -21.78
C ASN A 484 -14.25 -17.23 -22.09
N ASP A 485 -14.78 -17.32 -23.32
CA ASP A 485 -15.78 -18.32 -23.65
C ASP A 485 -15.50 -19.16 -24.91
N GLY A 486 -14.45 -18.82 -25.67
CA GLY A 486 -13.93 -19.64 -26.77
C GLY A 486 -14.89 -19.70 -27.95
N GLY A 487 -14.85 -18.67 -28.80
CA GLY A 487 -15.57 -18.62 -30.07
C GLY A 487 -16.99 -18.06 -29.99
N ILE A 488 -17.36 -17.39 -28.88
CA ILE A 488 -18.57 -16.56 -28.81
C ILE A 488 -18.09 -15.12 -28.84
N GLY A 489 -18.35 -14.39 -29.93
CA GLY A 489 -17.96 -12.99 -30.01
C GLY A 489 -18.87 -12.07 -29.21
N GLY A 490 -18.40 -10.85 -29.03
CA GLY A 490 -19.06 -9.79 -28.30
C GLY A 490 -20.20 -9.13 -29.07
N ILE A 491 -21.13 -8.57 -28.32
CA ILE A 491 -22.29 -7.86 -28.85
C ILE A 491 -22.26 -6.41 -28.40
N VAL A 492 -22.48 -5.50 -29.36
CA VAL A 492 -22.80 -4.09 -29.11
C VAL A 492 -23.89 -3.60 -30.06
N ASP A 493 -24.91 -2.96 -29.48
CA ASP A 493 -25.99 -2.33 -30.24
C ASP A 493 -26.15 -0.85 -29.87
N LEU A 494 -25.57 0.04 -30.69
CA LEU A 494 -25.65 1.48 -30.50
C LEU A 494 -26.92 2.11 -31.12
N SER A 495 -27.79 1.33 -31.75
CA SER A 495 -28.93 1.85 -32.54
C SER A 495 -29.95 2.67 -31.73
N THR A 496 -29.98 2.49 -30.41
CA THR A 496 -30.93 3.15 -29.50
C THR A 496 -30.28 4.21 -28.61
N VAL A 497 -28.99 4.48 -28.78
CA VAL A 497 -28.19 5.37 -27.93
C VAL A 497 -28.09 6.76 -28.53
N THR A 498 -28.15 7.79 -27.68
CA THR A 498 -27.76 9.15 -28.09
C THR A 498 -26.29 9.35 -27.80
N ILE A 499 -25.48 9.63 -28.82
CA ILE A 499 -24.04 9.83 -28.68
C ILE A 499 -23.67 11.25 -29.09
N THR A 500 -22.91 11.93 -28.25
CA THR A 500 -22.20 13.17 -28.56
C THR A 500 -20.74 12.95 -28.19
N ALA A 501 -19.89 12.75 -29.19
CA ALA A 501 -18.45 12.53 -29.04
C ALA A 501 -17.70 13.22 -30.18
N ALA A 502 -16.41 13.51 -30.00
CA ALA A 502 -15.55 14.00 -31.09
C ALA A 502 -15.29 12.91 -32.13
N SER A 503 -15.19 11.67 -31.68
CA SER A 503 -15.09 10.46 -32.50
C SER A 503 -15.62 9.25 -31.74
N VAL A 504 -16.10 8.25 -32.48
CA VAL A 504 -16.55 6.97 -31.95
C VAL A 504 -15.77 5.86 -32.63
N LEU A 505 -15.18 4.97 -31.82
CA LEU A 505 -14.44 3.79 -32.24
C LEU A 505 -15.07 2.57 -31.57
N VAL A 506 -15.37 1.54 -32.36
CA VAL A 506 -15.85 0.24 -31.90
C VAL A 506 -14.94 -0.85 -32.45
N ASN A 507 -14.54 -1.79 -31.60
CA ASN A 507 -13.65 -2.89 -31.92
C ASN A 507 -14.25 -4.22 -31.45
N GLY A 508 -14.36 -5.18 -32.37
CA GLY A 508 -14.93 -6.52 -32.17
C GLY A 508 -13.99 -7.46 -31.42
N ALA A 509 -12.78 -7.66 -31.95
CA ALA A 509 -11.66 -8.50 -31.45
C ALA A 509 -11.42 -9.72 -32.35
N GLU A 510 -11.17 -10.93 -31.84
CA GLU A 510 -10.75 -12.07 -32.69
C GLU A 510 -11.89 -13.08 -32.99
N ASP A 511 -13.00 -13.06 -32.24
CA ASP A 511 -14.14 -13.98 -32.41
C ASP A 511 -15.28 -13.35 -33.22
N ASN A 512 -16.36 -14.11 -33.49
CA ASN A 512 -17.45 -13.67 -34.36
C ASN A 512 -18.38 -12.67 -33.67
N ASP A 513 -18.22 -11.38 -33.94
CA ASP A 513 -18.92 -10.32 -33.23
C ASP A 513 -20.23 -9.90 -33.88
N THR A 514 -21.09 -9.25 -33.09
CA THR A 514 -22.28 -8.56 -33.61
C THR A 514 -22.25 -7.09 -33.22
N LEU A 515 -21.98 -6.23 -34.20
CA LEU A 515 -21.75 -4.80 -34.00
C LEU A 515 -22.81 -4.00 -34.73
N THR A 516 -23.52 -3.08 -34.05
CA THR A 516 -24.53 -2.21 -34.68
C THR A 516 -24.25 -0.74 -34.39
N GLY A 517 -24.21 0.07 -35.46
CA GLY A 517 -23.91 1.51 -35.41
C GLY A 517 -25.06 2.41 -34.96
N ALA A 518 -24.72 3.61 -34.49
CA ALA A 518 -25.67 4.68 -34.17
C ALA A 518 -25.89 5.63 -35.37
N GLN A 519 -27.09 6.19 -35.48
CA GLN A 519 -27.44 7.17 -36.51
C GLN A 519 -26.97 8.58 -36.14
N GLY A 520 -26.69 9.41 -37.15
CA GLY A 520 -26.45 10.85 -37.01
C GLY A 520 -25.04 11.25 -36.59
N ILE A 521 -24.09 10.31 -36.56
CA ILE A 521 -22.71 10.52 -36.12
C ILE A 521 -21.71 9.84 -37.05
N ASP A 522 -20.49 10.39 -37.13
CA ASP A 522 -19.36 9.72 -37.76
C ASP A 522 -18.72 8.76 -36.75
N GLN A 523 -18.58 7.50 -37.16
CA GLN A 523 -18.13 6.40 -36.31
C GLN A 523 -17.31 5.40 -37.10
N VAL A 524 -16.39 4.73 -36.43
CA VAL A 524 -15.49 3.74 -37.01
C VAL A 524 -15.68 2.41 -36.30
N PHE A 525 -15.96 1.37 -37.07
CA PHE A 525 -16.13 0.00 -36.60
C PHE A 525 -15.08 -0.90 -37.22
N HIS A 526 -14.44 -1.72 -36.39
CA HIS A 526 -13.54 -2.79 -36.79
C HIS A 526 -14.08 -4.11 -36.24
N GLY A 527 -14.39 -5.06 -37.11
CA GLY A 527 -14.57 -6.46 -36.73
C GLY A 527 -13.27 -7.07 -36.21
N ASN A 528 -12.17 -6.76 -36.92
CA ASN A 528 -10.82 -7.28 -36.76
C ASN A 528 -10.67 -8.74 -37.22
N GLY A 529 -10.85 -9.72 -36.33
CA GLY A 529 -10.73 -11.13 -36.65
C GLY A 529 -12.05 -11.83 -36.34
N GLY A 530 -12.36 -12.89 -37.08
CA GLY A 530 -13.62 -13.61 -36.89
C GLY A 530 -14.59 -13.34 -38.04
N ASN A 531 -15.73 -14.03 -38.04
CA ASN A 531 -16.76 -13.85 -39.06
C ASN A 531 -17.84 -12.94 -38.49
N ASP A 532 -17.69 -11.64 -38.72
CA ASP A 532 -18.44 -10.62 -38.02
C ASP A 532 -19.77 -10.31 -38.68
N ARG A 533 -20.74 -9.93 -37.86
CA ARG A 533 -21.98 -9.30 -38.31
C ARG A 533 -21.97 -7.83 -37.95
N ILE A 534 -21.76 -6.98 -38.94
CA ILE A 534 -21.73 -5.52 -38.76
C ILE A 534 -22.98 -4.90 -39.39
N VAL A 535 -23.75 -4.14 -38.61
CA VAL A 535 -24.94 -3.41 -39.08
C VAL A 535 -24.62 -1.93 -39.07
N SER A 536 -24.44 -1.37 -40.27
CA SER A 536 -24.23 0.06 -40.45
C SER A 536 -25.49 0.85 -40.12
N SER A 537 -25.31 2.05 -39.58
CA SER A 537 -26.40 3.02 -39.45
C SER A 537 -26.77 3.67 -40.80
N GLY A 538 -25.88 3.62 -41.80
CA GLY A 538 -25.96 4.38 -43.05
C GLY A 538 -25.01 5.57 -43.08
N GLU A 539 -24.20 5.73 -42.04
CA GLU A 539 -23.27 6.84 -41.80
C GLU A 539 -22.04 6.28 -41.06
N GLY A 540 -20.82 6.66 -41.49
CA GLY A 540 -19.56 6.22 -40.87
C GLY A 540 -18.78 5.18 -41.68
N GLN A 541 -17.80 4.55 -41.03
CA GLN A 541 -16.85 3.61 -41.62
C GLN A 541 -16.93 2.26 -40.90
N TYR A 542 -17.11 1.19 -41.66
CA TYR A 542 -17.30 -0.16 -41.12
C TYR A 542 -16.39 -1.13 -41.87
N PHE A 543 -15.46 -1.71 -41.14
CA PHE A 543 -14.45 -2.62 -41.63
C PHE A 543 -14.72 -4.01 -41.05
N GLY A 544 -14.91 -5.02 -41.91
CA GLY A 544 -14.93 -6.43 -41.52
C GLY A 544 -13.54 -6.89 -41.06
N ASP A 545 -12.50 -6.40 -41.76
CA ASP A 545 -11.10 -6.70 -41.53
C ASP A 545 -10.71 -8.13 -41.95
N ALA A 546 -10.67 -9.13 -41.07
CA ALA A 546 -10.23 -10.49 -41.42
C ALA A 546 -11.23 -11.56 -41.00
N GLY A 547 -11.74 -12.30 -41.97
CA GLY A 547 -12.71 -13.36 -41.79
C GLY A 547 -13.80 -13.28 -42.85
N ASP A 548 -14.82 -14.14 -42.75
CA ASP A 548 -15.92 -14.11 -43.72
C ASP A 548 -17.08 -13.27 -43.16
N ASP A 549 -17.06 -11.97 -43.43
CA ASP A 549 -17.90 -11.00 -42.74
C ASP A 549 -19.25 -10.79 -43.41
N THR A 550 -20.25 -10.36 -42.64
CA THR A 550 -21.55 -9.90 -43.14
C THR A 550 -21.79 -8.46 -42.72
N ILE A 551 -21.74 -7.56 -43.70
CA ILE A 551 -22.00 -6.13 -43.48
C ILE A 551 -23.37 -5.76 -44.06
N VAL A 552 -24.26 -5.29 -43.20
CA VAL A 552 -25.59 -4.78 -43.58
C VAL A 552 -25.50 -3.27 -43.79
N ALA A 553 -25.74 -2.83 -45.03
CA ALA A 553 -25.77 -1.41 -45.39
C ALA A 553 -26.98 -0.71 -44.76
N GLY A 554 -26.75 0.44 -44.14
CA GLY A 554 -27.76 1.18 -43.39
C GLY A 554 -28.58 2.15 -44.24
N LEU A 555 -29.54 2.82 -43.60
CA LEU A 555 -30.32 3.88 -44.24
C LEU A 555 -29.74 5.24 -43.85
N SER A 556 -29.10 5.89 -44.81
CA SER A 556 -28.45 7.18 -44.60
C SER A 556 -29.42 8.36 -44.60
N ASN A 557 -29.12 9.39 -43.81
CA ASN A 557 -29.68 10.74 -44.00
C ASN A 557 -28.76 11.63 -44.86
N ALA A 558 -27.71 11.06 -45.45
CA ALA A 558 -26.68 11.71 -46.27
C ALA A 558 -25.95 12.85 -45.54
N ILE A 559 -25.76 12.72 -44.22
CA ILE A 559 -25.02 13.69 -43.40
C ILE A 559 -23.53 13.35 -43.39
N VAL A 560 -23.20 12.08 -43.16
CA VAL A 560 -21.84 11.52 -43.17
C VAL A 560 -21.79 10.44 -44.26
N PRO A 561 -20.68 10.33 -45.03
CA PRO A 561 -20.52 9.22 -45.98
C PRO A 561 -20.61 7.86 -45.30
N GLU A 562 -21.14 6.87 -46.00
CA GLU A 562 -21.09 5.46 -45.58
C GLU A 562 -19.97 4.75 -46.34
N ILE A 563 -19.02 4.20 -45.60
CA ILE A 563 -17.90 3.42 -46.15
C ILE A 563 -17.97 2.03 -45.55
N LEU A 564 -18.17 1.03 -46.40
CA LEU A 564 -18.18 -0.38 -46.02
C LEU A 564 -17.01 -1.07 -46.73
N ASP A 565 -16.23 -1.82 -45.98
CA ASP A 565 -15.09 -2.57 -46.48
C ASP A 565 -15.10 -3.96 -45.84
N GLY A 566 -15.33 -5.01 -46.64
CA GLY A 566 -15.31 -6.39 -46.13
C GLY A 566 -13.91 -6.84 -45.68
N GLY A 567 -12.84 -6.33 -46.32
CA GLY A 567 -11.48 -6.68 -45.95
C GLY A 567 -10.97 -7.98 -46.59
N ILE A 568 -10.40 -8.86 -45.77
CA ILE A 568 -9.78 -10.13 -46.15
C ILE A 568 -10.72 -11.28 -45.80
N GLY A 569 -11.28 -11.93 -46.82
CA GLY A 569 -12.05 -13.16 -46.64
C GLY A 569 -13.04 -13.35 -47.78
N ILE A 570 -14.18 -13.97 -47.49
CA ILE A 570 -15.35 -13.97 -48.36
C ILE A 570 -16.46 -13.18 -47.67
N ASP A 571 -16.68 -11.96 -48.14
CA ASP A 571 -17.47 -10.96 -47.43
C ASP A 571 -18.83 -10.74 -48.11
N THR A 572 -19.88 -10.76 -47.31
CA THR A 572 -21.27 -10.62 -47.74
C THR A 572 -21.79 -9.21 -47.46
N LEU A 573 -22.14 -8.49 -48.52
CA LEU A 573 -22.86 -7.22 -48.43
C LEU A 573 -24.39 -7.44 -48.48
N ASP A 574 -25.11 -7.00 -47.45
CA ASP A 574 -26.58 -7.02 -47.40
C ASP A 574 -27.16 -5.59 -47.56
N THR A 575 -27.79 -5.33 -48.70
CA THR A 575 -28.46 -4.04 -49.02
C THR A 575 -29.98 -4.12 -48.90
N SER A 576 -30.53 -5.20 -48.32
CA SER A 576 -31.97 -5.49 -48.30
C SER A 576 -32.82 -4.48 -47.51
N LEU A 577 -32.20 -3.62 -46.69
CA LEU A 577 -32.87 -2.51 -46.01
C LEU A 577 -33.39 -1.45 -47.00
N PHE A 578 -32.75 -1.29 -48.17
CA PHE A 578 -33.17 -0.32 -49.18
C PHE A 578 -34.17 -0.91 -50.17
N ASN A 579 -35.37 -0.32 -50.26
CA ASN A 579 -36.47 -0.78 -51.11
C ASN A 579 -36.44 -0.18 -52.54
N GLY A 580 -35.28 -0.19 -53.19
CA GLY A 580 -35.10 0.39 -54.53
C GLY A 580 -34.01 -0.29 -55.36
N ASN A 581 -33.73 0.26 -56.54
CA ASN A 581 -32.63 -0.23 -57.36
C ASN A 581 -31.31 0.23 -56.75
N TYR A 582 -30.40 -0.72 -56.54
CA TYR A 582 -29.06 -0.49 -56.03
C TYR A 582 -28.04 -0.97 -57.08
N VAL A 583 -27.06 -0.13 -57.41
CA VAL A 583 -26.00 -0.42 -58.40
C VAL A 583 -24.66 -0.21 -57.73
N ILE A 584 -23.82 -1.25 -57.73
CA ILE A 584 -22.48 -1.22 -57.14
C ILE A 584 -21.46 -1.63 -58.19
N ASN A 585 -20.35 -0.90 -58.27
CA ASN A 585 -19.17 -1.31 -59.02
C ASN A 585 -18.18 -2.01 -58.08
N LEU A 586 -18.18 -3.35 -58.06
CA LEU A 586 -17.32 -4.16 -57.19
C LEU A 586 -15.81 -3.97 -57.42
N VAL A 587 -15.38 -3.30 -58.50
CA VAL A 587 -13.96 -2.99 -58.74
C VAL A 587 -13.54 -1.68 -58.06
N THR A 588 -14.42 -0.68 -58.02
CA THR A 588 -14.10 0.66 -57.50
C THR A 588 -14.83 1.00 -56.20
N GLY A 589 -15.78 0.16 -55.79
CA GLY A 589 -16.72 0.35 -54.69
C GLY A 589 -17.74 1.45 -54.86
N ALA A 590 -17.80 2.11 -56.02
CA ALA A 590 -18.74 3.20 -56.25
C ALA A 590 -20.17 2.67 -56.35
N THR A 591 -21.12 3.30 -55.65
CA THR A 591 -22.55 3.00 -55.75
C THR A 591 -23.27 4.03 -56.63
N ASN A 592 -24.58 3.86 -56.86
CA ASN A 592 -25.41 4.90 -57.49
C ASN A 592 -25.78 6.06 -56.54
N PHE A 593 -25.16 6.11 -55.35
CA PHE A 593 -25.28 7.18 -54.38
C PHE A 593 -23.89 7.75 -54.10
N ASP A 594 -23.69 9.03 -54.39
CA ASP A 594 -22.35 9.67 -54.38
C ASP A 594 -21.70 9.76 -52.98
N TYR A 595 -22.43 9.42 -51.92
CA TYR A 595 -21.98 9.45 -50.52
C TYR A 595 -21.72 8.04 -49.95
N GLU A 596 -21.80 6.99 -50.75
CA GLU A 596 -21.59 5.58 -50.35
C GLU A 596 -20.40 4.97 -51.11
N SER A 597 -19.61 4.13 -50.43
CA SER A 597 -18.50 3.38 -51.04
C SER A 597 -18.38 1.98 -50.40
N PHE A 598 -18.59 0.94 -51.20
CA PHE A 598 -18.59 -0.46 -50.74
C PHE A 598 -17.53 -1.29 -51.47
N VAL A 599 -16.45 -1.67 -50.79
CA VAL A 599 -15.31 -2.38 -51.38
C VAL A 599 -15.09 -3.74 -50.72
N ASN A 600 -14.38 -4.65 -51.41
CA ASN A 600 -14.02 -5.98 -50.91
C ASN A 600 -15.25 -6.80 -50.47
N PHE A 601 -16.15 -7.09 -51.42
CA PHE A 601 -17.31 -7.97 -51.24
C PHE A 601 -17.49 -8.90 -52.45
N GLU A 602 -18.01 -10.11 -52.23
CA GLU A 602 -18.23 -11.17 -53.23
C GLU A 602 -19.71 -11.54 -53.44
#